data_AF-A0A2V6J1X3-F1
#
_entry.id   AF-A0A2V6J1X3-F1
#
_cell.length_a   1.000
_cell.length_b   1.000
_cell.length_c   1.000
_cell.angle_alpha   90.00
_cell.angle_beta   90.00
_cell.angle_gamma   90.00
#
_symmetry.space_group_name_H-M   'P 1'
#
loop_
_entity.id
_entity.type
_entity.pdbx_description
1 polymer ?
#
loop_
_entity_poly.entity_id
_entity_poly.type
_entity_poly.pdbx_seq_one_letter_code
_entity_poly.pdbx_strand_id
1 'polypeptide(L)'
;MKFLLARQAAVVAALALFPAAGEAVYFRDKISWRSAIAPSEMVTVEQARGWGDSAIWVDARPDDEFASDHVPGAISLNEDRWDELLPQFLAVWMPGKKIVVYCSSLSCNASREVARRLRKEAQLSDVFVLEGGWEAWLKKNR
;
A
#
# COMPACT_ATOMS: atom_id res chain seq x y z
N MET A 1 44.58 -11.10 32.11
CA MET A 1 43.14 -11.38 32.33
C MET A 1 42.21 -10.33 31.68
N LYS A 2 42.37 -9.02 31.96
CA LYS A 2 41.53 -7.95 31.36
C LYS A 2 41.56 -7.88 29.81
N PHE A 3 42.72 -8.10 29.19
CA PHE A 3 42.87 -8.14 27.72
C PHE A 3 42.12 -9.30 27.04
N LEU A 4 41.99 -10.45 27.71
CA LEU A 4 41.24 -11.60 27.21
C LEU A 4 39.73 -11.33 27.26
N LEU A 5 39.24 -10.71 28.32
CA LEU A 5 37.84 -10.31 28.47
C LEU A 5 37.44 -9.24 27.43
N ALA A 6 38.29 -8.24 27.19
CA ALA A 6 38.04 -7.22 26.17
C ALA A 6 37.97 -7.82 24.76
N ARG A 7 38.85 -8.77 24.44
CA ARG A 7 38.85 -9.47 23.15
C ARG A 7 37.63 -10.38 22.99
N GLN A 8 37.23 -11.10 24.04
CA GLN A 8 36.01 -11.91 24.02
C GLN A 8 34.76 -11.05 23.84
N ALA A 9 34.67 -9.91 24.54
CA ALA A 9 33.56 -8.97 24.38
C ALA A 9 33.49 -8.40 22.95
N ALA A 10 34.63 -8.04 22.35
CA ALA A 10 34.69 -7.56 20.97
C ALA A 10 34.23 -8.63 19.96
N VAL A 11 34.61 -9.89 20.16
CA VAL A 11 34.18 -11.01 19.31
C VAL A 11 32.67 -11.24 19.41
N VAL A 12 32.11 -11.22 20.62
CA VAL A 12 30.65 -11.36 20.82
C VAL A 12 29.90 -10.19 20.20
N ALA A 13 30.40 -8.95 20.37
CA ALA A 13 29.79 -7.78 19.75
C ALA A 13 29.83 -7.87 18.21
N ALA A 14 30.95 -8.30 17.62
CA ALA A 14 31.05 -8.49 16.18
C ALA A 14 30.09 -9.57 15.67
N LEU A 15 30.00 -10.71 16.38
CA LEU A 15 29.09 -11.81 16.04
C LEU A 15 27.61 -11.41 16.16
N ALA A 16 27.26 -10.48 17.05
CA ALA A 16 25.89 -9.96 17.17
C ALA A 16 25.57 -8.89 16.12
N LEU A 17 26.52 -7.97 15.84
CA LEU A 17 26.31 -6.85 14.93
C LEU A 17 26.30 -7.27 13.46
N PHE A 18 27.03 -8.31 13.09
CA PHE A 18 27.12 -8.77 11.70
C PHE A 18 25.78 -9.28 11.13
N PRO A 19 25.07 -10.23 11.76
CA PRO A 19 23.74 -10.65 11.29
C PRO A 19 22.72 -9.51 11.37
N ALA A 20 22.75 -8.68 12.42
CA ALA A 20 21.86 -7.53 12.54
C ALA A 20 22.05 -6.50 11.41
N ALA A 21 23.31 -6.22 11.02
CA ALA A 21 23.62 -5.36 9.88
C ALA A 21 23.19 -6.01 8.56
N GLY A 22 23.38 -7.32 8.42
CA GLY A 22 22.92 -8.10 7.27
C GLY A 22 21.40 -8.04 7.10
N GLU A 23 20.65 -8.26 8.18
CA GLU A 23 19.19 -8.16 8.22
C GLU A 23 18.72 -6.72 7.93
N ALA A 24 19.35 -5.71 8.53
CA ALA A 24 18.99 -4.31 8.30
C ALA A 24 19.17 -3.89 6.83
N VAL A 25 20.18 -4.43 6.14
CA VAL A 25 20.39 -4.21 4.71
C VAL A 25 19.39 -5.01 3.88
N TYR A 26 19.19 -6.30 4.19
CA TYR A 26 18.30 -7.19 3.45
C TYR A 26 16.83 -6.72 3.51
N PHE A 27 16.35 -6.32 4.69
CA PHE A 27 14.97 -5.89 4.88
C PHE A 27 14.73 -4.41 4.57
N ARG A 28 15.77 -3.61 4.27
CA ARG A 28 15.64 -2.16 4.02
C ARG A 28 14.53 -1.82 3.03
N ASP A 29 14.46 -2.57 1.92
CA ASP A 29 13.52 -2.34 0.82
C ASP A 29 12.30 -3.28 0.85
N LYS A 30 12.25 -4.18 1.84
CA LYS A 30 11.14 -5.13 2.06
C LYS A 30 10.09 -4.58 3.03
N ILE A 31 10.39 -3.48 3.72
CA ILE A 31 9.49 -2.85 4.69
C ILE A 31 8.56 -1.87 3.94
N SER A 32 7.31 -2.29 3.73
CA SER A 32 6.27 -1.55 2.97
C SER A 32 5.98 -0.15 3.52
N TRP A 33 6.12 0.06 4.83
CA TRP A 33 5.91 1.34 5.51
C TRP A 33 6.92 2.44 5.11
N ARG A 34 8.03 2.09 4.42
CA ARG A 34 9.09 3.05 4.01
C ARG A 34 9.08 3.44 2.53
N SER A 35 8.38 2.71 1.66
CA SER A 35 8.33 3.08 0.24
C SER A 35 7.44 4.31 0.09
N ALA A 36 8.00 5.52 0.04
CA ALA A 36 7.23 6.73 -0.25
C ALA A 36 6.45 6.52 -1.57
N ILE A 37 5.15 6.83 -1.56
CA ILE A 37 4.41 6.88 -2.83
C ILE A 37 4.93 8.12 -3.53
N ALA A 38 5.29 8.01 -4.81
CA ALA A 38 5.72 9.17 -5.55
C ALA A 38 4.59 10.22 -5.51
N PRO A 39 4.87 11.52 -5.26
CA PRO A 39 3.81 12.53 -5.24
C PRO A 39 2.94 12.54 -6.51
N SER A 40 3.47 12.09 -7.65
CA SER A 40 2.75 11.91 -8.91
C SER A 40 1.74 10.75 -8.94
N GLU A 41 1.82 9.83 -7.97
CA GLU A 41 0.94 8.67 -7.82
C GLU A 41 -0.12 8.88 -6.73
N MET A 42 -0.10 10.04 -6.06
CA MET A 42 -1.12 10.47 -5.11
C MET A 42 -2.12 11.39 -5.82
N VAL A 43 -3.40 11.27 -5.49
CA VAL A 43 -4.45 12.13 -6.06
C VAL A 43 -5.44 12.61 -5.02
N THR A 44 -5.97 13.81 -5.21
CA THR A 44 -7.07 14.32 -4.39
C THR A 44 -8.41 13.77 -4.86
N VAL A 45 -9.43 13.90 -4.00
CA VAL A 45 -10.81 13.51 -4.32
C VAL A 45 -11.31 14.22 -5.58
N GLU A 46 -11.03 15.51 -5.74
CA GLU A 46 -11.47 16.30 -6.90
C GLU A 46 -10.78 15.85 -8.20
N GLN A 47 -9.48 15.58 -8.16
CA GLN A 47 -8.73 15.09 -9.31
C GLN A 47 -9.28 13.74 -9.78
N ALA A 48 -9.45 12.80 -8.84
CA ALA A 48 -9.99 11.48 -9.13
C ALA A 48 -11.44 11.54 -9.66
N ARG A 49 -12.29 12.40 -9.08
CA ARG A 49 -13.65 12.64 -9.59
C ARG A 49 -13.65 13.26 -10.99
N GLY A 50 -12.70 14.14 -11.29
CA GLY A 50 -12.56 14.77 -12.61
C GLY A 50 -12.31 13.79 -13.74
N TRP A 51 -11.88 12.56 -13.45
CA TRP A 51 -11.71 11.49 -14.43
C TRP A 51 -13.03 10.79 -14.80
N GLY A 52 -14.09 10.96 -14.00
CA GLY A 52 -15.41 10.38 -14.25
C GLY A 52 -15.35 8.88 -14.53
N ASP A 53 -16.00 8.45 -15.62
CA ASP A 53 -16.05 7.04 -16.04
C ASP A 53 -14.68 6.46 -16.44
N SER A 54 -13.65 7.29 -16.59
CA SER A 54 -12.28 6.82 -16.84
C SER A 54 -11.59 6.32 -15.57
N ALA A 55 -12.18 6.53 -14.39
CA ALA A 55 -11.68 6.03 -13.12
C ALA A 55 -12.44 4.79 -12.63
N ILE A 56 -11.71 3.86 -12.05
CA ILE A 56 -12.24 2.75 -11.27
C ILE A 56 -11.79 2.95 -9.82
N TRP A 57 -12.75 2.93 -8.89
CA TRP A 57 -12.49 3.07 -7.47
C TRP A 57 -12.24 1.70 -6.85
N VAL A 58 -11.20 1.60 -6.03
CA VAL A 58 -10.80 0.38 -5.34
C VAL A 58 -10.71 0.65 -3.85
N ASP A 59 -11.50 -0.09 -3.07
CA ASP A 59 -11.47 -0.04 -1.62
C ASP A 59 -10.52 -1.12 -1.07
N ALA A 60 -9.45 -0.69 -0.41
CA ALA A 60 -8.46 -1.56 0.21
C ALA A 60 -8.77 -1.91 1.68
N ARG A 61 -9.91 -1.44 2.21
CA ARG A 61 -10.31 -1.69 3.60
C ARG A 61 -10.84 -3.12 3.79
N PRO A 62 -10.94 -3.59 5.06
CA PRO A 62 -11.63 -4.82 5.41
C PRO A 62 -13.06 -4.88 4.85
N ASP A 63 -13.56 -6.09 4.63
CA ASP A 63 -14.84 -6.32 3.95
C ASP A 63 -16.04 -5.76 4.73
N ASP A 64 -15.97 -5.75 6.06
CA ASP A 64 -16.99 -5.18 6.93
C ASP A 64 -17.04 -3.66 6.82
N GLU A 65 -15.89 -2.99 6.70
CA GLU A 65 -15.82 -1.55 6.43
C GLU A 65 -16.37 -1.22 5.04
N PHE A 66 -16.03 -2.02 4.01
CA PHE A 66 -16.59 -1.86 2.67
C PHE A 66 -18.10 -2.08 2.67
N ALA A 67 -18.59 -3.14 3.31
CA ALA A 67 -20.02 -3.45 3.35
C ALA A 67 -20.85 -2.40 4.11
N SER A 68 -20.25 -1.71 5.09
CA SER A 68 -20.90 -0.65 5.85
C SER A 68 -21.16 0.59 5.00
N ASP A 69 -20.12 1.14 4.37
CA ASP A 69 -20.22 2.27 3.44
C ASP A 69 -18.92 2.38 2.63
N HIS A 70 -18.99 2.83 1.39
CA HIS A 70 -17.85 2.93 0.47
C HIS A 70 -18.12 3.94 -0.64
N VAL A 71 -17.08 4.29 -1.40
CA VAL A 71 -17.23 5.14 -2.57
C VAL A 71 -18.19 4.47 -3.57
N PRO A 72 -19.27 5.14 -4.04
CA PRO A 72 -20.23 4.51 -4.94
C PRO A 72 -19.57 3.90 -6.18
N GLY A 73 -19.86 2.62 -6.44
CA GLY A 73 -19.28 1.87 -7.55
C GLY A 73 -17.84 1.39 -7.33
N ALA A 74 -17.30 1.53 -6.11
CA ALA A 74 -16.00 0.96 -5.78
C ALA A 74 -16.03 -0.56 -5.74
N ILE A 75 -14.89 -1.16 -6.07
CA ILE A 75 -14.65 -2.59 -6.01
C ILE A 75 -13.78 -2.87 -4.78
N SER A 76 -14.17 -3.85 -3.97
CA SER A 76 -13.35 -4.31 -2.85
C SER A 76 -12.14 -5.10 -3.37
N LEU A 77 -10.93 -4.68 -2.96
CA LEU A 77 -9.69 -5.39 -3.20
C LEU A 77 -8.73 -5.10 -2.05
N ASN A 78 -8.70 -5.99 -1.07
CA ASN A 78 -7.85 -5.88 0.11
C ASN A 78 -6.71 -6.92 0.12
N GLU A 79 -5.77 -6.72 1.03
CA GLU A 79 -4.61 -7.60 1.18
C GLU A 79 -4.98 -8.98 1.71
N ASP A 80 -5.97 -9.05 2.60
CA ASP A 80 -6.36 -10.27 3.33
C ASP A 80 -6.89 -11.35 2.38
N ARG A 81 -7.64 -10.96 1.34
CA ARG A 81 -8.23 -11.87 0.35
C ARG A 81 -7.76 -11.61 -1.07
N TRP A 82 -6.51 -11.14 -1.21
CA TRP A 82 -5.97 -10.73 -2.50
C TRP A 82 -6.13 -11.77 -3.60
N ASP A 83 -5.77 -13.03 -3.34
CA ASP A 83 -5.78 -14.10 -4.34
C ASP A 83 -7.20 -14.44 -4.82
N GLU A 84 -8.21 -14.17 -3.99
CA GLU A 84 -9.62 -14.35 -4.31
C GLU A 84 -10.21 -13.15 -5.05
N LEU A 85 -9.83 -11.93 -4.66
CA LEU A 85 -10.40 -10.68 -5.14
C LEU A 85 -9.74 -10.18 -6.43
N LEU A 86 -8.44 -10.40 -6.61
CA LEU A 86 -7.71 -9.92 -7.78
C LEU A 86 -8.29 -10.46 -9.10
N PRO A 87 -8.59 -11.77 -9.27
CA PRO A 87 -9.21 -12.27 -10.49
C PRO A 87 -10.56 -11.62 -10.80
N GLN A 88 -11.35 -11.31 -9.76
CA GLN A 88 -12.66 -10.66 -9.90
C GLN A 88 -12.50 -9.20 -10.37
N PHE A 89 -11.53 -8.49 -9.78
CA PHE A 89 -11.18 -7.15 -10.21
C PHE A 89 -10.69 -7.12 -11.67
N LEU A 90 -9.81 -8.04 -12.05
CA LEU A 90 -9.28 -8.13 -13.41
C LEU A 90 -10.35 -8.49 -14.45
N ALA A 91 -11.41 -9.21 -14.05
CA ALA A 91 -12.53 -9.54 -14.94
C ALA A 91 -13.39 -8.33 -15.32
N VAL A 92 -13.42 -7.29 -14.48
CA VAL A 92 -14.20 -6.06 -14.72
C VAL A 92 -13.32 -4.89 -15.16
N TRP A 93 -12.01 -4.95 -14.92
CA TRP A 93 -11.06 -3.92 -15.34
C TRP A 93 -10.87 -3.92 -16.87
N MET A 94 -10.68 -2.72 -17.44
CA MET A 94 -10.39 -2.53 -18.86
C MET A 94 -9.11 -1.68 -19.04
N PRO A 95 -8.29 -1.96 -20.07
CA PRO A 95 -7.14 -1.13 -20.40
C PRO A 95 -7.51 0.36 -20.56
N GLY A 96 -6.62 1.24 -20.10
CA GLY A 96 -6.79 2.70 -20.18
C GLY A 96 -7.60 3.32 -19.04
N LYS A 97 -8.21 2.51 -18.16
CA LYS A 97 -8.87 3.00 -16.93
C LYS A 97 -7.83 3.35 -15.87
N LYS A 98 -8.04 4.48 -15.18
CA LYS A 98 -7.25 4.89 -14.02
C LYS A 98 -7.79 4.23 -12.76
N ILE A 99 -6.93 3.61 -11.97
CA ILE A 99 -7.32 2.89 -10.77
C ILE A 99 -7.01 3.77 -9.58
N VAL A 100 -8.05 4.11 -8.79
CA VAL A 100 -7.92 4.93 -7.59
C VAL A 100 -8.13 4.04 -6.38
N VAL A 101 -7.04 3.73 -5.68
CA VAL A 101 -7.06 2.89 -4.47
C VAL A 101 -7.14 3.78 -3.24
N TYR A 102 -8.06 3.48 -2.33
CA TYR A 102 -8.17 4.18 -1.05
C TYR A 102 -8.24 3.21 0.13
N CYS A 103 -7.87 3.72 1.30
CA CYS A 103 -8.05 3.05 2.59
C CYS A 103 -8.79 4.03 3.53
N SER A 104 -8.92 3.74 4.82
CA SER A 104 -9.67 4.54 5.80
C SER A 104 -9.15 5.99 5.91
N SER A 105 -7.83 6.20 5.96
CA SER A 105 -7.25 7.53 6.19
C SER A 105 -5.84 7.70 5.58
N LEU A 106 -5.26 8.90 5.72
CA LEU A 106 -3.91 9.23 5.22
C LEU A 106 -2.80 8.35 5.82
N SER A 107 -2.94 7.92 7.07
CA SER A 107 -1.94 7.10 7.76
C SER A 107 -2.10 5.60 7.47
N CYS A 108 -3.17 5.20 6.78
CA CYS A 108 -3.37 3.80 6.41
C CYS A 108 -2.42 3.39 5.27
N ASN A 109 -1.86 2.19 5.38
CA ASN A 109 -0.94 1.65 4.37
C ASN A 109 -1.58 0.65 3.40
N ALA A 110 -2.80 0.18 3.65
CA ALA A 110 -3.44 -0.85 2.82
C ALA A 110 -3.59 -0.42 1.36
N SER A 111 -4.00 0.84 1.12
CA SER A 111 -4.11 1.38 -0.24
C SER A 111 -2.77 1.42 -0.98
N ARG A 112 -1.68 1.66 -0.25
CA ARG A 112 -0.32 1.73 -0.78
C ARG A 112 0.17 0.36 -1.20
N GLU A 113 -0.13 -0.64 -0.38
CA GLU A 113 0.26 -2.03 -0.62
C GLU A 113 -0.57 -2.63 -1.75
N VAL A 114 -1.89 -2.46 -1.74
CA VAL A 114 -2.77 -2.83 -2.87
C VAL A 114 -2.29 -2.16 -4.17
N ALA A 115 -1.98 -0.86 -4.15
CA ALA A 115 -1.46 -0.17 -5.33
C ALA A 115 -0.10 -0.73 -5.80
N ARG A 116 0.80 -1.05 -4.86
CA ARG A 116 2.09 -1.69 -5.16
C ARG A 116 1.89 -3.05 -5.81
N ARG A 117 0.96 -3.86 -5.30
CA ARG A 117 0.66 -5.20 -5.83
C ARG A 117 0.00 -5.13 -7.20
N LEU A 118 -0.94 -4.21 -7.42
CA LEU A 118 -1.52 -3.97 -8.75
C LEU A 118 -0.44 -3.62 -9.79
N ARG A 119 0.54 -2.77 -9.42
CA ARG A 119 1.65 -2.42 -10.32
C ARG A 119 2.62 -3.56 -10.56
N LYS A 120 3.02 -4.29 -9.51
CA LYS A 120 4.08 -5.31 -9.59
C LYS A 120 3.59 -6.69 -10.02
N GLU A 121 2.45 -7.12 -9.50
CA GLU A 121 1.91 -8.48 -9.70
C GLU A 121 0.93 -8.50 -10.89
N ALA A 122 0.04 -7.50 -10.99
CA ALA A 122 -0.93 -7.40 -12.09
C ALA A 122 -0.44 -6.56 -13.28
N GLN A 123 0.76 -5.97 -13.19
CA GLN A 123 1.39 -5.15 -14.24
C GLN A 123 0.53 -3.96 -14.72
N LEU A 124 -0.28 -3.39 -13.84
CA LEU A 124 -1.13 -2.23 -14.15
C LEU A 124 -0.38 -0.93 -13.84
N SER A 125 -0.22 -0.05 -14.83
CA SER A 125 0.57 1.18 -14.69
C SER A 125 -0.21 2.37 -14.13
N ASP A 126 -1.48 2.54 -14.52
CA ASP A 126 -2.32 3.68 -14.16
C ASP A 126 -3.00 3.50 -12.79
N VAL A 127 -2.20 3.24 -11.77
CA VAL A 127 -2.67 3.08 -10.39
C VAL A 127 -2.31 4.32 -9.58
N PHE A 128 -3.25 4.82 -8.79
CA PHE A 128 -3.13 6.01 -7.96
C PHE A 128 -3.67 5.73 -6.56
N VAL A 129 -3.14 6.43 -5.55
CA VAL A 129 -3.60 6.35 -4.17
C VAL A 129 -4.33 7.62 -3.79
N LEU A 130 -5.53 7.48 -3.24
CA LEU A 130 -6.33 8.61 -2.79
C LEU A 130 -5.73 9.23 -1.53
N GLU A 131 -5.41 10.53 -1.60
CA GLU A 131 -4.93 11.29 -0.46
C GLU A 131 -6.02 11.41 0.61
N GLY A 132 -5.68 11.03 1.85
CA GLY A 132 -6.61 11.08 2.98
C GLY A 132 -7.69 10.00 2.99
N GLY A 133 -7.73 9.12 1.99
CA GLY A 133 -8.58 7.93 2.00
C GLY A 133 -10.09 8.22 2.09
N TRP A 134 -10.80 7.31 2.74
CA TRP A 134 -12.25 7.36 2.95
C TRP A 134 -12.69 8.59 3.74
N GLU A 135 -11.92 9.01 4.75
CA GLU A 135 -12.21 10.24 5.50
C GLU A 135 -12.21 11.49 4.62
N ALA A 136 -11.26 11.58 3.68
CA ALA A 136 -11.21 12.68 2.72
C ALA A 136 -12.42 12.67 1.77
N TRP A 137 -12.85 11.48 1.33
CA TRP A 137 -14.06 11.32 0.55
C TRP A 137 -15.29 11.82 1.32
N LEU A 138 -15.50 11.35 2.55
CA LEU A 138 -16.61 11.77 3.40
C LEU A 138 -16.65 13.28 3.62
N LYS A 139 -15.50 13.90 3.86
CA LYS A 139 -15.41 15.35 4.06
C LYS A 139 -15.82 16.17 2.83
N LYS A 140 -15.65 15.61 1.63
CA LYS A 140 -16.01 16.25 0.35
C LYS A 140 -17.40 15.88 -0.15
N ASN A 141 -18.07 14.94 0.51
CA ASN A 141 -19.41 14.45 0.17
C ASN A 141 -20.46 14.73 1.24
N ARG A 142 -20.08 15.48 2.28
CA ARG A 142 -20.95 16.06 3.29
C ARG A 142 -21.19 17.52 2.95
#